data_AF-A0A5C5FXW2-F1
#
_entry.id   AF-A0A5C5FXW2-F1
#
_cell.length_a   1.000
_cell.length_b   1.000
_cell.length_c   1.000
_cell.angle_alpha   90.00
_cell.angle_beta   90.00
_cell.angle_gamma   90.00
#
_symmetry.space_group_name_H-M   'P 1'
#
loop_
_entity.id
_entity.type
_entity.pdbx_description
1 polymer ?
#
loop_
_entity_poly.entity_id
_entity_poly.type
_entity_poly.pdbx_seq_one_letter_code
_entity_poly.pdbx_strand_id
1 'polypeptide(L)'
;MPPKPKGLKASKRAAPVDPATLANDTSASSSVALNKDQTAPLDEDALTLADLFELRTSVLEILYPFPTSLTLDDADPDRLDEARSFLRGILHGCDVLEPFVKTFEEEKAADPEREKRCAELGDDKLKALGVADRFAEMEVLYLQAFALHYLAELFEPPEQVLASAARSTASGAKRRKVDVREPQTRVEWCAAAYARVKRLTDAMRHHGEACRDNHEFDARVALGHAQYWHTVARYLDELVGPREGEPDEEVLDELRAQQGAPSMWSSARDLPGYQLGIEGHYYDADDSFFAFARAVPARIAVLERGEGGTLDELRQAVEGLEAYKRGLASDDDRGGDSALRNFVIDVLVADAKAAAFLLLEDAVEAKFRPDAEDAPEEEDEEDEEDEAEVTPLPLDAEEVIGAKKASEEAIAALRATLDSFAQLEKETAHPSAKAAQYRKLEEVLLVSSALINPDEKDKQAAVEAEIEQVRKDGSGAREGREAGEAEAK
;
A
#
# COMPACT_ATOMS: atom_id res chain seq x y z
N MET A 1 -26.29 56.30 17.02
CA MET A 1 -26.65 54.89 16.83
C MET A 1 -25.80 54.33 15.70
N PRO A 2 -24.89 53.38 15.96
CA PRO A 2 -24.09 52.78 14.91
C PRO A 2 -24.98 51.86 14.04
N PRO A 3 -24.70 51.74 12.72
CA PRO A 3 -25.53 50.96 11.82
C PRO A 3 -25.34 49.45 12.07
N LYS A 4 -26.43 48.70 11.98
CA LYS A 4 -26.44 47.23 12.05
C LYS A 4 -25.57 46.63 10.94
N PRO A 5 -24.76 45.58 11.22
CA PRO A 5 -23.97 44.92 10.19
C PRO A 5 -24.90 44.20 9.19
N LYS A 6 -24.59 44.38 7.90
CA LYS A 6 -25.25 43.69 6.78
C LYS A 6 -24.98 42.19 6.89
N GLY A 7 -26.02 41.38 6.76
CA GLY A 7 -25.97 39.94 6.84
C GLY A 7 -24.92 39.33 5.90
N LEU A 8 -24.05 38.50 6.48
CA LEU A 8 -23.23 37.55 5.75
C LEU A 8 -24.17 36.59 5.02
N LYS A 9 -24.15 36.65 3.69
CA LYS A 9 -24.75 35.60 2.86
C LYS A 9 -24.01 34.31 3.18
N ALA A 10 -24.75 33.30 3.62
CA ALA A 10 -24.26 31.94 3.76
C ALA A 10 -23.64 31.52 2.42
N SER A 11 -22.31 31.35 2.40
CA SER A 11 -21.65 30.61 1.34
C SER A 11 -22.24 29.21 1.36
N LYS A 12 -22.79 28.74 0.23
CA LYS A 12 -23.16 27.34 0.05
C LYS A 12 -21.90 26.52 0.30
N ARG A 13 -21.77 25.98 1.51
CA ARG A 13 -20.89 24.85 1.78
C ARG A 13 -21.45 23.72 0.91
N ALA A 14 -20.67 23.23 -0.05
CA ALA A 14 -21.00 21.95 -0.66
C ALA A 14 -21.09 20.93 0.49
N ALA A 15 -22.14 20.12 0.49
CA ALA A 15 -22.22 19.02 1.45
C ALA A 15 -20.99 18.10 1.22
N PRO A 16 -20.46 17.46 2.27
CA PRO A 16 -19.49 16.38 2.10
C PRO A 16 -20.00 15.42 1.04
N VAL A 17 -19.15 15.05 0.09
CA VAL A 17 -19.49 14.05 -0.92
C VAL A 17 -19.55 12.72 -0.20
N ASP A 18 -20.66 12.00 -0.35
CA ASP A 18 -20.82 10.67 0.24
C ASP A 18 -19.83 9.71 -0.44
N PRO A 19 -18.85 9.12 0.29
CA PRO A 19 -17.89 8.19 -0.28
C PRO A 19 -18.56 7.03 -1.04
N ALA A 20 -19.75 6.61 -0.61
CA ALA A 20 -20.55 5.58 -1.28
C ALA A 20 -20.97 5.98 -2.70
N THR A 21 -21.26 7.27 -2.92
CA THR A 21 -21.60 7.78 -4.25
C THR A 21 -20.39 7.80 -5.19
N LEU A 22 -19.17 7.97 -4.69
CA LEU A 22 -17.95 7.88 -5.50
C LEU A 22 -17.58 6.42 -5.83
N ALA A 23 -17.81 5.49 -4.91
CA ALA A 23 -17.58 4.05 -5.14
C ALA A 23 -18.59 3.43 -6.12
N ASN A 24 -19.83 3.95 -6.16
CA ASN A 24 -20.92 3.45 -7.02
C ASN A 24 -21.07 4.21 -8.35
N ASP A 25 -20.40 5.35 -8.54
CA ASP A 25 -20.44 6.09 -9.80
C ASP A 25 -19.59 5.38 -10.86
N THR A 26 -20.23 4.44 -11.54
CA THR A 26 -19.71 3.72 -12.71
C THR A 26 -19.78 4.56 -13.99
N SER A 27 -20.22 5.83 -13.91
CA SER A 27 -20.33 6.67 -15.09
C SER A 27 -18.95 7.08 -15.63
N ALA A 28 -18.75 6.93 -16.94
CA ALA A 28 -17.49 7.20 -17.63
C ALA A 28 -17.02 8.67 -17.61
N SER A 29 -17.61 9.57 -16.79
CA SER A 29 -17.42 11.02 -16.92
C SER A 29 -17.14 11.82 -15.65
N SER A 30 -17.11 11.23 -14.45
CA SER A 30 -16.72 11.96 -13.23
C SER A 30 -15.21 11.87 -12.98
N SER A 31 -14.42 12.57 -13.80
CA SER A 31 -13.01 12.83 -13.46
C SER A 31 -12.94 13.70 -12.20
N VAL A 32 -11.95 13.43 -11.33
CA VAL A 32 -11.70 14.29 -10.16
C VAL A 32 -11.21 15.65 -10.66
N ALA A 33 -11.94 16.72 -10.38
CA ALA A 33 -11.57 18.05 -10.83
C ALA A 33 -10.39 18.62 -10.02
N LEU A 34 -9.17 18.50 -10.55
CA LEU A 34 -7.95 18.88 -9.85
C LEU A 34 -7.68 20.38 -9.79
N ASN A 35 -6.85 20.78 -8.82
CA ASN A 35 -6.31 22.13 -8.75
C ASN A 35 -5.16 22.35 -9.74
N LYS A 36 -5.46 23.05 -10.85
CA LYS A 36 -4.46 23.41 -11.89
C LYS A 36 -3.29 24.28 -11.41
N ASP A 37 -3.41 24.97 -10.27
CA ASP A 37 -2.31 25.77 -9.71
C ASP A 37 -1.27 24.90 -8.97
N GLN A 38 -1.61 23.62 -8.69
CA GLN A 38 -0.78 22.66 -7.95
C GLN A 38 -0.27 21.50 -8.82
N THR A 39 -0.76 21.40 -10.06
CA THR A 39 -0.30 20.44 -11.08
C THR A 39 1.03 20.90 -11.66
N ALA A 40 1.95 19.95 -11.90
CA ALA A 40 3.14 20.24 -12.70
C ALA A 40 2.73 20.82 -14.07
N PRO A 41 3.46 21.81 -14.62
CA PRO A 41 3.15 22.36 -15.93
C PRO A 41 3.41 21.29 -17.00
N LEU A 42 2.34 20.77 -17.60
CA LEU A 42 2.42 19.79 -18.68
C LEU A 42 2.20 20.49 -20.02
N ASP A 43 2.97 20.08 -21.03
CA ASP A 43 2.76 20.53 -22.41
C ASP A 43 1.57 19.75 -23.01
N GLU A 44 0.36 20.29 -22.85
CA GLU A 44 -0.88 19.66 -23.31
C GLU A 44 -0.88 19.35 -24.83
N ASP A 45 -0.05 20.04 -25.62
CA ASP A 45 0.00 19.85 -27.07
C ASP A 45 0.86 18.63 -27.49
N ALA A 46 1.70 18.12 -26.59
CA ALA A 46 2.69 17.07 -26.83
C ALA A 46 2.71 15.93 -25.79
N LEU A 47 1.89 15.99 -24.73
CA LEU A 47 1.88 15.02 -23.64
C LEU A 47 1.44 13.62 -24.10
N THR A 48 2.32 12.62 -23.94
CA THR A 48 2.09 11.23 -24.34
C THR A 48 1.84 10.31 -23.14
N LEU A 49 1.29 9.11 -23.36
CA LEU A 49 1.23 8.08 -22.32
C LEU A 49 2.62 7.74 -21.75
N ALA A 50 3.66 7.76 -22.60
CA ALA A 50 5.04 7.53 -22.18
C ALA A 50 5.48 8.53 -21.11
N ASP A 51 5.23 9.82 -21.35
CA ASP A 51 5.59 10.89 -20.42
C ASP A 51 4.88 10.71 -19.06
N LEU A 52 3.63 10.22 -19.07
CA LEU A 52 2.89 9.95 -17.82
C LEU A 52 3.48 8.77 -17.03
N PHE A 53 3.98 7.73 -17.71
CA PHE A 53 4.70 6.66 -17.04
C PHE A 53 6.08 7.09 -16.55
N GLU A 54 6.78 7.98 -17.25
CA GLU A 54 8.02 8.59 -16.74
C GLU A 54 7.77 9.40 -15.47
N LEU A 55 6.66 10.14 -15.41
CA LEU A 55 6.22 10.83 -14.18
C LEU A 55 5.90 9.83 -13.06
N ARG A 56 5.24 8.70 -13.38
CA ARG A 56 4.98 7.62 -12.41
C ARG A 56 6.29 7.07 -11.84
N THR A 57 7.28 6.78 -12.69
CA THR A 57 8.60 6.31 -12.25
C THR A 57 9.28 7.35 -11.35
N SER A 58 9.24 8.63 -11.73
CA SER A 58 9.77 9.73 -10.92
C SER A 58 9.10 9.83 -9.55
N VAL A 59 7.78 9.58 -9.46
CA VAL A 59 7.08 9.49 -8.17
C VAL A 59 7.58 8.30 -7.36
N LEU A 60 7.72 7.13 -7.97
CA LEU A 60 8.19 5.93 -7.27
C LEU A 60 9.63 6.09 -6.75
N GLU A 61 10.51 6.77 -7.48
CA GLU A 61 11.86 7.10 -7.01
C GLU A 61 11.87 8.03 -5.78
N ILE A 62 10.85 8.89 -5.62
CA ILE A 62 10.70 9.73 -4.44
C ILE A 62 10.11 8.94 -3.26
N LEU A 63 9.09 8.13 -3.53
CA LEU A 63 8.34 7.41 -2.49
C LEU A 63 9.06 6.13 -2.01
N TYR A 64 9.82 5.51 -2.89
CA TYR A 64 10.54 4.25 -2.69
C TYR A 64 11.96 4.37 -3.25
N PRO A 65 12.82 5.20 -2.65
CA PRO A 65 14.13 5.53 -3.20
C PRO A 65 15.13 4.37 -3.21
N PHE A 66 14.85 3.29 -2.47
CA PHE A 66 15.69 2.10 -2.42
C PHE A 66 14.95 0.88 -2.97
N PRO A 67 15.64 -0.03 -3.67
CA PRO A 67 15.02 -1.27 -4.16
C PRO A 67 14.45 -2.17 -3.05
N THR A 68 14.89 -1.97 -1.80
CA THR A 68 14.38 -2.67 -0.62
C THR A 68 13.18 -1.99 0.05
N SER A 69 12.78 -0.79 -0.39
CA SER A 69 11.69 -0.02 0.24
C SER A 69 10.33 -0.52 -0.23
N LEU A 70 9.57 -1.11 0.69
CA LEU A 70 8.21 -1.63 0.43
C LEU A 70 7.11 -0.76 1.07
N THR A 71 7.48 0.12 2.01
CA THR A 71 6.60 1.07 2.68
C THR A 71 7.09 2.50 2.45
N LEU A 72 6.25 3.49 2.77
CA LEU A 72 6.57 4.91 2.61
C LEU A 72 7.50 5.47 3.71
N ASP A 73 7.97 4.63 4.63
CA ASP A 73 8.84 5.05 5.75
C ASP A 73 10.19 5.60 5.28
N ASP A 74 10.62 5.19 4.09
CA ASP A 74 11.87 5.61 3.46
C ASP A 74 11.68 6.72 2.42
N ALA A 75 10.45 7.23 2.22
CA ALA A 75 10.17 8.27 1.24
C ALA A 75 10.99 9.54 1.52
N ASP A 76 11.45 10.21 0.46
CA ASP A 76 12.21 11.46 0.59
C ASP A 76 11.29 12.61 1.06
N PRO A 77 11.42 13.06 2.33
CA PRO A 77 10.50 14.04 2.90
C PRO A 77 10.59 15.41 2.21
N ASP A 78 11.75 15.75 1.65
CA ASP A 78 11.99 17.04 1.00
C ASP A 78 11.35 17.12 -0.39
N ARG A 79 11.04 15.94 -0.98
CA ARG A 79 10.47 15.81 -2.32
C ARG A 79 9.00 15.37 -2.34
N LEU A 80 8.35 15.23 -1.19
CA LEU A 80 6.93 14.83 -1.14
C LEU A 80 5.99 15.82 -1.84
N ASP A 81 6.26 17.13 -1.76
CA ASP A 81 5.48 18.14 -2.48
C ASP A 81 5.70 18.06 -4.00
N GLU A 82 6.89 17.64 -4.45
CA GLU A 82 7.18 17.35 -5.86
C GLU A 82 6.41 16.11 -6.33
N ALA A 83 6.46 15.00 -5.56
CA ALA A 83 5.68 13.79 -5.85
C ALA A 83 4.16 14.09 -5.95
N ARG A 84 3.62 14.89 -5.01
CA ARG A 84 2.22 15.35 -5.08
C ARG A 84 1.91 16.15 -6.35
N SER A 85 2.87 16.95 -6.82
CA SER A 85 2.71 17.73 -8.06
C SER A 85 2.73 16.83 -9.30
N PHE A 86 3.62 15.85 -9.35
CA PHE A 86 3.68 14.84 -10.42
C PHE A 86 2.41 13.98 -10.45
N LEU A 87 1.90 13.52 -9.30
CA LEU A 87 0.67 12.74 -9.25
C LEU A 87 -0.55 13.51 -9.78
N ARG A 88 -0.67 14.80 -9.43
CA ARG A 88 -1.69 15.66 -10.03
C ARG A 88 -1.46 15.87 -11.53
N GLY A 89 -0.20 15.97 -11.95
CA GLY A 89 0.19 16.00 -13.36
C GLY A 89 -0.30 14.75 -14.12
N ILE A 90 -0.06 13.56 -13.57
CA ILE A 90 -0.52 12.29 -14.15
C ILE A 90 -2.04 12.31 -14.36
N LEU A 91 -2.81 12.69 -13.34
CA LEU A 91 -4.27 12.75 -13.45
C LEU A 91 -4.74 13.79 -14.50
N HIS A 92 -4.14 14.98 -14.53
CA HIS A 92 -4.44 15.99 -15.55
C HIS A 92 -4.10 15.47 -16.96
N GLY A 93 -2.98 14.77 -17.11
CA GLY A 93 -2.59 14.15 -18.37
C GLY A 93 -3.56 13.06 -18.82
N CYS A 94 -4.01 12.20 -17.90
CA CYS A 94 -5.04 11.22 -18.17
C CYS A 94 -6.34 11.90 -18.64
N ASP A 95 -6.78 12.99 -18.01
CA ASP A 95 -7.98 13.74 -18.43
C ASP A 95 -7.86 14.33 -19.85
N VAL A 96 -6.64 14.70 -20.28
CA VAL A 96 -6.35 15.18 -21.65
C VAL A 96 -6.41 14.04 -22.67
N LEU A 97 -5.94 12.85 -22.31
CA LEU A 97 -5.84 11.70 -23.22
C LEU A 97 -7.13 10.86 -23.31
N GLU A 98 -7.88 10.73 -22.20
CA GLU A 98 -9.12 9.95 -22.09
C GLU A 98 -10.12 10.20 -23.24
N PRO A 99 -10.36 11.45 -23.69
CA PRO A 99 -11.16 11.76 -24.88
C PRO A 99 -10.85 11.03 -26.19
N PHE A 100 -9.65 10.48 -26.34
CA PHE A 100 -9.18 9.81 -27.57
C PHE A 100 -9.13 8.28 -27.43
N VAL A 101 -9.13 7.80 -26.19
CA VAL A 101 -9.01 6.37 -25.85
C VAL A 101 -10.31 5.65 -26.17
N LYS A 102 -10.21 4.49 -26.83
CA LYS A 102 -11.36 3.62 -27.09
C LYS A 102 -11.65 2.79 -25.86
N THR A 103 -12.86 2.89 -25.32
CA THR A 103 -13.28 2.08 -24.16
C THR A 103 -13.73 0.68 -24.57
N PHE A 104 -13.62 -0.31 -23.68
CA PHE A 104 -14.11 -1.66 -23.91
C PHE A 104 -15.64 -1.71 -24.07
N GLU A 105 -16.36 -0.74 -23.49
CA GLU A 105 -17.80 -0.56 -23.68
C GLU A 105 -18.12 -0.04 -25.09
N GLU A 106 -17.31 0.87 -25.63
CA GLU A 106 -17.44 1.39 -26.99
C GLU A 106 -17.14 0.36 -28.08
N GLU A 107 -16.49 -0.76 -27.76
CA GLU A 107 -16.40 -1.88 -28.70
C GLU A 107 -17.78 -2.43 -29.08
N LYS A 108 -18.79 -2.21 -28.22
CA LYS A 108 -20.17 -2.63 -28.44
C LYS A 108 -21.03 -1.52 -29.09
N ALA A 109 -20.65 -0.25 -28.95
CA ALA A 109 -21.35 0.90 -29.54
C ALA A 109 -20.37 2.05 -29.82
N ALA A 110 -20.24 2.44 -31.09
CA ALA A 110 -19.33 3.52 -31.49
C ALA A 110 -19.70 4.87 -30.85
N ASP A 111 -18.70 5.59 -30.32
CA ASP A 111 -18.82 7.00 -29.94
C ASP A 111 -18.45 7.91 -31.13
N PRO A 112 -19.44 8.53 -31.81
CA PRO A 112 -19.19 9.41 -32.94
C PRO A 112 -18.43 10.69 -32.56
N GLU A 113 -18.48 11.15 -31.30
CA GLU A 113 -17.74 12.34 -30.88
C GLU A 113 -16.25 12.02 -30.70
N ARG A 114 -15.90 10.87 -30.11
CA ARG A 114 -14.52 10.36 -30.11
C ARG A 114 -14.01 10.15 -31.53
N GLU A 115 -14.76 9.47 -32.39
CA GLU A 115 -14.34 9.21 -33.77
C GLU A 115 -14.03 10.51 -34.52
N LYS A 116 -14.86 11.55 -34.33
CA LYS A 116 -14.62 12.88 -34.88
C LYS A 116 -13.34 13.51 -34.33
N ARG A 117 -13.13 13.50 -33.01
CA ARG A 117 -11.91 14.02 -32.35
C ARG A 117 -10.66 13.30 -32.86
N CYS A 118 -10.70 11.98 -32.95
CA CYS A 118 -9.61 11.16 -33.48
C CYS A 118 -9.32 11.46 -34.96
N ALA A 119 -10.36 11.60 -35.78
CA ALA A 119 -10.20 11.95 -37.20
C ALA A 119 -9.61 13.35 -37.41
N GLU A 120 -9.95 14.32 -36.56
CA GLU A 120 -9.36 15.67 -36.57
C GLU A 120 -7.87 15.66 -36.19
N LEU A 121 -7.48 14.78 -35.27
CA LEU A 121 -6.10 14.66 -34.79
C LEU A 121 -5.18 13.92 -35.79
N GLY A 122 -5.73 12.89 -36.45
CA GLY A 122 -5.04 12.02 -37.40
C GLY A 122 -4.27 10.86 -36.75
N ASP A 123 -4.21 9.73 -37.46
CA ASP A 123 -3.65 8.46 -36.97
C ASP A 123 -2.21 8.57 -36.47
N ASP A 124 -1.36 9.34 -37.16
CA ASP A 124 0.05 9.50 -36.77
C ASP A 124 0.19 10.20 -35.42
N LYS A 125 -0.67 11.21 -35.14
CA LYS A 125 -0.66 11.91 -33.86
C LYS A 125 -1.26 11.02 -32.75
N LEU A 126 -2.33 10.27 -33.03
CA LEU A 126 -2.89 9.31 -32.07
C LEU A 126 -1.89 8.21 -31.67
N LYS A 127 -1.09 7.72 -32.63
CA LYS A 127 0.01 6.80 -32.35
C LYS A 127 1.11 7.45 -31.51
N ALA A 128 1.50 8.68 -31.84
CA ALA A 128 2.51 9.41 -31.07
C ALA A 128 2.08 9.67 -29.61
N LEU A 129 0.80 9.93 -29.37
CA LEU A 129 0.23 10.09 -28.02
C LEU A 129 0.13 8.75 -27.26
N GLY A 130 0.26 7.60 -27.93
CA GLY A 130 0.07 6.26 -27.35
C GLY A 130 -1.38 5.79 -27.27
N VAL A 131 -2.36 6.65 -27.58
CA VAL A 131 -3.80 6.36 -27.42
C VAL A 131 -4.42 5.52 -28.55
N ALA A 132 -3.64 5.26 -29.61
CA ALA A 132 -4.04 4.35 -30.69
C ALA A 132 -3.90 2.86 -30.31
N ASP A 133 -3.20 2.55 -29.21
CA ASP A 133 -3.06 1.18 -28.72
C ASP A 133 -4.42 0.67 -28.19
N ARG A 134 -4.73 -0.61 -28.46
CA ARG A 134 -5.95 -1.26 -27.97
C ARG A 134 -6.01 -1.39 -26.44
N PHE A 135 -4.87 -1.26 -25.77
CA PHE A 135 -4.72 -1.33 -24.32
C PHE A 135 -4.63 0.05 -23.65
N ALA A 136 -4.73 1.15 -24.42
CA ALA A 136 -4.61 2.50 -23.88
C ALA A 136 -5.61 2.80 -22.75
N GLU A 137 -6.81 2.22 -22.77
CA GLU A 137 -7.77 2.34 -21.66
C GLU A 137 -7.23 1.74 -20.36
N MET A 138 -6.62 0.57 -20.44
CA MET A 138 -6.03 -0.07 -19.26
C MET A 138 -4.89 0.77 -18.68
N GLU A 139 -4.08 1.37 -19.53
CA GLU A 139 -2.96 2.22 -19.12
C GLU A 139 -3.44 3.53 -18.47
N VAL A 140 -4.43 4.19 -19.05
CA VAL A 140 -5.05 5.40 -18.47
C VAL A 140 -5.70 5.08 -17.13
N LEU A 141 -6.48 4.00 -17.04
CA LEU A 141 -7.13 3.58 -15.79
C LEU A 141 -6.11 3.22 -14.71
N TYR A 142 -5.02 2.55 -15.08
CA TYR A 142 -3.91 2.24 -14.17
C TYR A 142 -3.27 3.52 -13.63
N LEU A 143 -2.91 4.47 -14.50
CA LEU A 143 -2.28 5.73 -14.10
C LEU A 143 -3.20 6.59 -13.23
N GLN A 144 -4.51 6.63 -13.56
CA GLN A 144 -5.52 7.30 -12.73
C GLN A 144 -5.60 6.67 -11.33
N ALA A 145 -5.73 5.34 -11.27
CA ALA A 145 -5.76 4.59 -10.02
C ALA A 145 -4.50 4.80 -9.18
N PHE A 146 -3.32 4.65 -9.80
CA PHE A 146 -2.02 4.86 -9.17
C PHE A 146 -1.94 6.26 -8.56
N ALA A 147 -2.26 7.30 -9.33
CA ALA A 147 -2.13 8.66 -8.85
C ALA A 147 -3.12 9.00 -7.73
N LEU A 148 -4.38 8.56 -7.83
CA LEU A 148 -5.37 8.73 -6.77
C LEU A 148 -4.96 7.98 -5.49
N HIS A 149 -4.46 6.76 -5.62
CA HIS A 149 -3.98 5.95 -4.49
C HIS A 149 -2.88 6.67 -3.72
N TYR A 150 -1.80 7.10 -4.40
CA TYR A 150 -0.68 7.73 -3.72
C TYR A 150 -0.99 9.17 -3.27
N LEU A 151 -1.94 9.87 -3.88
CA LEU A 151 -2.47 11.10 -3.31
C LEU A 151 -3.23 10.84 -2.00
N ALA A 152 -3.91 9.70 -1.86
CA ALA A 152 -4.53 9.28 -0.61
C ALA A 152 -3.47 8.99 0.47
N GLU A 153 -2.40 8.26 0.13
CA GLU A 153 -1.29 7.97 1.05
C GLU A 153 -0.57 9.24 1.53
N LEU A 154 -0.42 10.24 0.64
CA LEU A 154 0.23 11.52 0.96
C LEU A 154 -0.74 12.56 1.53
N PHE A 155 -1.99 12.18 1.81
CA PHE A 155 -3.01 13.10 2.30
C PHE A 155 -2.72 13.53 3.73
N GLU A 156 -2.53 14.84 3.93
CA GLU A 156 -2.43 15.44 5.26
C GLU A 156 -3.75 16.14 5.59
N PRO A 157 -4.46 15.76 6.67
CA PRO A 157 -5.70 16.42 7.03
C PRO A 157 -5.46 17.91 7.33
N PRO A 158 -6.42 18.79 7.00
CA PRO A 158 -6.23 20.25 7.09
C PRO A 158 -5.79 20.74 8.47
N GLU A 159 -6.19 20.06 9.55
CA GLU A 159 -5.82 20.41 10.93
C GLU A 159 -4.34 20.14 11.24
N GLN A 160 -3.78 19.07 10.69
CA GLN A 160 -2.36 18.73 10.80
C GLN A 160 -1.50 19.64 9.93
N VAL A 161 -1.98 20.02 8.74
CA VAL A 161 -1.35 21.05 7.89
C VAL A 161 -1.30 22.40 8.60
N LEU A 162 -2.34 22.76 9.35
CA LEU A 162 -2.37 23.99 10.14
C LEU A 162 -1.39 23.95 11.33
N ALA A 163 -1.20 22.79 11.97
CA ALA A 163 -0.24 22.59 13.06
C ALA A 163 1.22 22.50 12.56
N SER A 164 1.44 21.91 11.39
CA SER A 164 2.73 21.86 10.68
C SER A 164 3.13 23.25 10.17
N ALA A 165 2.20 23.97 9.54
CA ALA A 165 2.40 25.35 9.12
C ALA A 165 2.62 26.29 10.32
N ALA A 166 1.97 26.07 11.47
CA ALA A 166 2.27 26.82 12.69
C ALA A 166 3.72 26.64 13.18
N ARG A 167 4.36 25.50 12.88
CA ARG A 167 5.79 25.26 13.16
C ARG A 167 6.73 25.84 12.10
N SER A 168 6.31 25.96 10.83
CA SER A 168 7.12 26.56 9.74
C SER A 168 6.89 28.07 9.51
N THR A 169 5.87 28.65 10.13
CA THR A 169 5.45 30.06 9.94
C THR A 169 6.32 31.12 10.62
N ALA A 170 7.51 30.75 11.13
CA ALA A 170 8.58 31.73 11.34
C ALA A 170 8.99 32.44 10.03
N SER A 171 8.56 31.95 8.85
CA SER A 171 8.89 32.49 7.52
C SER A 171 7.72 33.04 6.69
N GLY A 172 6.55 33.34 7.28
CA GLY A 172 5.50 34.09 6.57
C GLY A 172 4.75 33.36 5.45
N ALA A 173 4.63 32.03 5.53
CA ALA A 173 3.86 31.23 4.56
C ALA A 173 2.35 31.56 4.61
N LYS A 174 1.75 31.82 3.43
CA LYS A 174 0.31 32.07 3.27
C LYS A 174 -0.47 30.78 3.62
N ARG A 175 -1.60 30.94 4.32
CA ARG A 175 -2.58 29.86 4.56
C ARG A 175 -2.91 29.15 3.23
N ARG A 176 -2.63 27.84 3.12
CA ARG A 176 -3.07 27.01 2.00
C ARG A 176 -4.62 27.07 1.95
N LYS A 177 -5.18 27.48 0.80
CA LYS A 177 -6.64 27.43 0.60
C LYS A 177 -7.01 25.97 0.33
N VAL A 178 -8.00 25.46 1.04
CA VAL A 178 -8.61 24.16 0.75
C VAL A 178 -9.32 24.26 -0.61
N ASP A 179 -8.93 23.42 -1.58
CA ASP A 179 -9.62 23.32 -2.85
C ASP A 179 -10.76 22.31 -2.72
N VAL A 180 -12.00 22.79 -2.83
CA VAL A 180 -13.22 21.99 -2.65
C VAL A 180 -13.56 21.11 -3.84
N ARG A 181 -12.75 21.14 -4.92
CA ARG A 181 -12.94 20.32 -6.12
C ARG A 181 -12.25 18.96 -6.02
N GLU A 182 -11.21 18.86 -5.20
CA GLU A 182 -10.52 17.61 -4.91
C GLU A 182 -11.26 16.84 -3.80
N PRO A 183 -11.05 15.52 -3.66
CA PRO A 183 -11.47 14.78 -2.48
C PRO A 183 -10.93 15.42 -1.20
N GLN A 184 -11.80 15.57 -0.19
CA GLN A 184 -11.53 16.32 1.03
C GLN A 184 -11.02 15.44 2.19
N THR A 185 -11.08 14.12 2.01
CA THR A 185 -10.69 13.14 3.01
C THR A 185 -9.90 12.02 2.37
N ARG A 186 -9.03 11.35 3.14
CA ARG A 186 -8.27 10.18 2.66
C ARG A 186 -9.18 9.08 2.11
N VAL A 187 -10.33 8.83 2.76
CA VAL A 187 -11.33 7.86 2.27
C VAL A 187 -11.91 8.21 0.91
N GLU A 188 -12.21 9.48 0.65
CA GLU A 188 -12.73 9.89 -0.67
C GLU A 188 -11.66 9.69 -1.75
N TRP A 189 -10.38 9.91 -1.45
CA TRP A 189 -9.27 9.59 -2.36
C TRP A 189 -9.15 8.07 -2.60
N CYS A 190 -9.20 7.26 -1.53
CA CYS A 190 -9.18 5.80 -1.65
C CYS A 190 -10.38 5.25 -2.43
N ALA A 191 -11.58 5.80 -2.21
CA ALA A 191 -12.79 5.42 -2.94
C ALA A 191 -12.68 5.76 -4.43
N ALA A 192 -12.16 6.95 -4.77
CA ALA A 192 -11.91 7.33 -6.15
C ALA A 192 -10.86 6.41 -6.82
N ALA A 193 -9.79 6.06 -6.10
CA ALA A 193 -8.79 5.11 -6.59
C ALA A 193 -9.42 3.73 -6.81
N TYR A 194 -10.25 3.24 -5.88
CA TYR A 194 -10.95 1.95 -5.96
C TYR A 194 -11.85 1.87 -7.20
N ALA A 195 -12.64 2.91 -7.47
CA ALA A 195 -13.50 2.97 -8.66
C ALA A 195 -12.69 2.78 -9.96
N ARG A 196 -11.50 3.38 -10.05
CA ARG A 196 -10.61 3.26 -11.22
C ARG A 196 -9.98 1.88 -11.35
N VAL A 197 -9.48 1.29 -10.25
CA VAL A 197 -8.92 -0.08 -10.31
C VAL A 197 -10.00 -1.15 -10.55
N LYS A 198 -11.24 -0.93 -10.11
CA LYS A 198 -12.36 -1.83 -10.40
C LYS A 198 -12.69 -1.85 -11.89
N ARG A 199 -12.77 -0.67 -12.52
CA ARG A 199 -12.94 -0.56 -13.97
C ARG A 199 -11.75 -1.15 -14.74
N LEU A 200 -10.53 -0.96 -14.23
CA LEU A 200 -9.32 -1.57 -14.79
C LEU A 200 -9.44 -3.10 -14.82
N THR A 201 -9.81 -3.74 -13.71
CA THR A 201 -9.90 -5.22 -13.66
C THR A 201 -11.01 -5.77 -14.56
N ASP A 202 -12.12 -5.04 -14.74
CA ASP A 202 -13.15 -5.40 -15.72
C ASP A 202 -12.62 -5.30 -17.16
N ALA A 203 -11.87 -4.25 -17.49
CA ALA A 203 -11.20 -4.13 -18.79
C ALA A 203 -10.17 -5.27 -19.00
N MET A 204 -9.38 -5.62 -17.98
CA MET A 204 -8.44 -6.74 -18.03
C MET A 204 -9.15 -8.06 -18.33
N ARG A 205 -10.28 -8.33 -17.68
CA ARG A 205 -11.06 -9.55 -17.90
C ARG A 205 -11.57 -9.64 -19.33
N HIS A 206 -12.08 -8.53 -19.88
CA HIS A 206 -12.55 -8.44 -21.26
C HIS A 206 -11.42 -8.71 -22.27
N HIS A 207 -10.25 -8.13 -22.07
CA HIS A 207 -9.10 -8.32 -22.97
C HIS A 207 -8.39 -9.67 -22.79
N GLY A 208 -8.45 -10.27 -21.59
CA GLY A 208 -7.80 -11.54 -21.27
C GLY A 208 -8.41 -12.75 -21.98
N GLU A 209 -9.70 -12.70 -22.29
CA GLU A 209 -10.34 -13.71 -23.15
C GLU A 209 -9.80 -13.66 -24.59
N ALA A 210 -9.34 -12.50 -25.05
CA ALA A 210 -8.85 -12.27 -26.41
C ALA A 210 -7.34 -12.48 -26.59
N CYS A 211 -6.55 -12.51 -25.50
CA CYS A 211 -5.07 -12.40 -25.56
C CYS A 211 -4.30 -13.53 -24.83
N ARG A 212 -4.90 -14.71 -24.63
CA ARG A 212 -4.34 -15.84 -23.83
C ARG A 212 -2.89 -16.27 -24.09
N ASP A 213 -2.27 -15.87 -25.20
CA ASP A 213 -0.91 -16.29 -25.59
C ASP A 213 0.13 -15.13 -25.59
N ASN A 214 -0.17 -13.96 -25.01
CA ASN A 214 0.74 -12.79 -25.05
C ASN A 214 1.41 -12.49 -23.69
N HIS A 215 2.71 -12.70 -23.58
CA HIS A 215 3.48 -12.41 -22.36
C HIS A 215 3.51 -10.92 -21.97
N GLU A 216 3.39 -9.99 -22.91
CA GLU A 216 3.26 -8.55 -22.61
C GLU A 216 1.97 -8.24 -21.86
N PHE A 217 0.92 -9.00 -22.16
CA PHE A 217 -0.35 -8.90 -21.48
C PHE A 217 -0.23 -9.38 -20.03
N ASP A 218 0.57 -10.42 -19.77
CA ASP A 218 0.79 -10.96 -18.43
C ASP A 218 1.45 -9.93 -17.48
N ALA A 219 2.47 -9.20 -17.93
CA ALA A 219 3.12 -8.17 -17.12
C ALA A 219 2.19 -6.99 -16.82
N ARG A 220 1.42 -6.52 -17.82
CA ARG A 220 0.42 -5.44 -17.65
C ARG A 220 -0.68 -5.84 -16.67
N VAL A 221 -1.18 -7.07 -16.81
CA VAL A 221 -2.21 -7.63 -15.93
C VAL A 221 -1.69 -7.77 -14.51
N ALA A 222 -0.47 -8.28 -14.34
CA ALA A 222 0.19 -8.38 -13.03
C ALA A 222 0.33 -7.00 -12.35
N LEU A 223 0.75 -5.97 -13.10
CA LEU A 223 0.90 -4.62 -12.58
C LEU A 223 -0.44 -4.01 -12.12
N GLY A 224 -1.49 -4.15 -12.93
CA GLY A 224 -2.83 -3.65 -12.57
C GLY A 224 -3.48 -4.46 -11.44
N HIS A 225 -3.27 -5.77 -11.38
CA HIS A 225 -3.69 -6.59 -10.23
C HIS A 225 -2.98 -6.16 -8.94
N ALA A 226 -1.67 -5.92 -8.99
CA ALA A 226 -0.91 -5.42 -7.84
C ALA A 226 -1.46 -4.07 -7.35
N GLN A 227 -1.74 -3.15 -8.28
CA GLN A 227 -2.35 -1.86 -7.93
C GLN A 227 -3.77 -2.02 -7.37
N TYR A 228 -4.58 -2.92 -7.92
CA TYR A 228 -5.91 -3.24 -7.41
C TYR A 228 -5.83 -3.73 -5.96
N TRP A 229 -4.99 -4.72 -5.66
CA TRP A 229 -4.85 -5.25 -4.31
C TRP A 229 -4.32 -4.22 -3.32
N HIS A 230 -3.35 -3.40 -3.73
CA HIS A 230 -2.84 -2.33 -2.88
C HIS A 230 -3.93 -1.31 -2.55
N THR A 231 -4.70 -0.87 -3.55
CA THR A 231 -5.81 0.08 -3.35
C THR A 231 -6.92 -0.50 -2.50
N VAL A 232 -7.31 -1.76 -2.70
CA VAL A 232 -8.33 -2.43 -1.88
C VAL A 232 -7.87 -2.53 -0.43
N ALA A 233 -6.63 -2.94 -0.17
CA ALA A 233 -6.09 -3.02 1.19
C ALA A 233 -6.11 -1.65 1.89
N ARG A 234 -5.64 -0.59 1.22
CA ARG A 234 -5.67 0.77 1.79
C ARG A 234 -7.07 1.32 1.98
N TYR A 235 -8.00 1.00 1.08
CA TYR A 235 -9.38 1.46 1.22
C TYR A 235 -10.09 0.76 2.39
N LEU A 236 -9.89 -0.54 2.54
CA LEU A 236 -10.36 -1.31 3.71
C LEU A 236 -9.78 -0.76 5.02
N ASP A 237 -8.45 -0.58 5.08
CA ASP A 237 -7.77 -0.02 6.26
C ASP A 237 -8.35 1.34 6.66
N GLU A 238 -8.62 2.20 5.68
CA GLU A 238 -9.24 3.49 5.91
C GLU A 238 -10.70 3.39 6.37
N LEU A 239 -11.50 2.47 5.83
CA LEU A 239 -12.90 2.32 6.21
C LEU A 239 -13.06 1.80 7.64
N VAL A 240 -12.18 0.91 8.09
CA VAL A 240 -12.26 0.32 9.44
C VAL A 240 -11.43 1.05 10.50
N GLY A 241 -10.60 2.01 10.08
CA GLY A 241 -9.87 2.85 11.03
C GLY A 241 -10.80 3.57 12.03
N PRO A 242 -10.28 4.02 13.19
CA PRO A 242 -11.07 4.65 14.24
C PRO A 242 -11.73 5.94 13.72
N ARG A 243 -13.00 5.86 13.34
CA ARG A 243 -13.80 6.97 12.82
C ARG A 243 -14.98 7.28 13.71
N GLU A 244 -15.29 8.57 13.82
CA GLU A 244 -16.61 9.01 14.24
C GLU A 244 -17.59 8.83 13.06
N GLY A 245 -18.18 7.66 12.94
CA GLY A 245 -19.20 7.35 11.94
C GLY A 245 -19.26 5.86 11.59
N GLU A 246 -20.46 5.33 11.38
CA GLU A 246 -20.63 3.97 10.88
C GLU A 246 -20.10 3.89 9.44
N PRO A 247 -19.20 2.95 9.13
CA PRO A 247 -18.75 2.73 7.76
C PRO A 247 -19.93 2.25 6.90
N ASP A 248 -19.82 2.47 5.59
CA ASP A 248 -20.79 1.91 4.66
C ASP A 248 -20.60 0.38 4.59
N GLU A 249 -21.47 -0.35 5.31
CA GLU A 249 -21.46 -1.81 5.39
C GLU A 249 -21.62 -2.47 4.02
N GLU A 250 -22.31 -1.85 3.05
CA GLU A 250 -22.46 -2.43 1.71
C GLU A 250 -21.13 -2.44 0.94
N VAL A 251 -20.34 -1.35 1.08
CA VAL A 251 -19.00 -1.25 0.49
C VAL A 251 -18.02 -2.17 1.22
N LEU A 252 -18.09 -2.24 2.56
CA LEU A 252 -17.28 -3.17 3.34
C LEU A 252 -17.57 -4.62 2.96
N ASP A 253 -18.83 -5.01 2.86
CA ASP A 253 -19.23 -6.36 2.46
C ASP A 253 -18.80 -6.67 1.03
N GLU A 254 -18.86 -5.71 0.10
CA GLU A 254 -18.32 -5.90 -1.26
C GLU A 254 -16.81 -6.15 -1.22
N LEU A 255 -16.05 -5.29 -0.54
CA LEU A 255 -14.61 -5.40 -0.43
C LEU A 255 -14.19 -6.69 0.30
N ARG A 256 -14.95 -7.12 1.31
CA ARG A 256 -14.77 -8.41 2.01
C ARG A 256 -15.13 -9.59 1.12
N ALA A 257 -16.23 -9.55 0.38
CA ALA A 257 -16.65 -10.63 -0.52
C ALA A 257 -15.66 -10.84 -1.68
N GLN A 258 -15.03 -9.76 -2.17
CA GLN A 258 -13.98 -9.84 -3.19
C GLN A 258 -12.68 -10.50 -2.68
N GLN A 259 -12.53 -10.71 -1.37
CA GLN A 259 -11.43 -11.48 -0.77
C GLN A 259 -11.58 -13.00 -1.00
N GLY A 260 -12.77 -13.49 -1.37
CA GLY A 260 -13.05 -14.91 -1.61
C GLY A 260 -12.79 -15.41 -3.05
N ALA A 261 -12.50 -14.52 -4.00
CA ALA A 261 -12.07 -14.85 -5.37
C ALA A 261 -10.54 -15.04 -5.39
N PRO A 262 -9.91 -15.69 -6.40
CA PRO A 262 -8.56 -16.28 -6.27
C PRO A 262 -7.63 -15.30 -5.57
N SER A 263 -7.23 -15.69 -4.34
CA SER A 263 -6.57 -14.79 -3.41
C SER A 263 -5.38 -14.14 -4.08
N MET A 264 -5.07 -12.89 -3.73
CA MET A 264 -3.82 -12.21 -4.12
C MET A 264 -2.61 -13.17 -4.12
N TRP A 265 -2.59 -14.09 -3.14
CA TRP A 265 -1.60 -15.14 -2.91
C TRP A 265 -1.60 -16.27 -3.94
N SER A 266 -2.75 -16.64 -4.50
CA SER A 266 -2.85 -17.58 -5.62
C SER A 266 -2.34 -16.95 -6.92
N SER A 267 -2.60 -15.65 -7.13
CA SER A 267 -2.08 -14.89 -8.29
C SER A 267 -0.57 -14.64 -8.21
N ALA A 268 0.01 -14.66 -7.00
CA ALA A 268 1.46 -14.59 -6.80
C ALA A 268 2.23 -15.72 -7.51
N ARG A 269 1.59 -16.89 -7.69
CA ARG A 269 2.19 -18.05 -8.38
C ARG A 269 2.32 -17.85 -9.89
N ASP A 270 1.52 -16.97 -10.45
CA ASP A 270 1.44 -16.68 -11.88
C ASP A 270 2.11 -15.33 -12.23
N LEU A 271 2.76 -14.67 -11.25
CA LEU A 271 3.58 -13.49 -11.53
C LEU A 271 4.65 -13.88 -12.55
N PRO A 272 4.75 -13.16 -13.69
CA PRO A 272 5.68 -13.54 -14.73
C PRO A 272 7.11 -13.61 -14.16
N GLY A 273 7.80 -14.71 -14.44
CA GLY A 273 9.24 -14.83 -14.19
C GLY A 273 10.00 -13.74 -14.95
N TYR A 274 11.27 -13.53 -14.61
CA TYR A 274 12.10 -12.50 -15.23
C TYR A 274 12.04 -12.59 -16.78
N GLN A 275 11.51 -11.55 -17.41
CA GLN A 275 11.56 -11.35 -18.85
C GLN A 275 12.38 -10.08 -19.09
N LEU A 276 13.43 -10.19 -19.90
CA LEU A 276 14.15 -9.01 -20.38
C LEU A 276 13.14 -8.04 -20.98
N GLY A 277 13.22 -6.77 -20.55
CA GLY A 277 12.36 -5.69 -21.02
C GLY A 277 12.18 -5.76 -22.53
N ILE A 278 10.92 -5.87 -22.95
CA ILE A 278 10.59 -5.81 -24.36
C ILE A 278 10.72 -4.33 -24.75
N GLU A 279 11.57 -4.02 -25.73
CA GLU A 279 11.78 -2.65 -26.21
C GLU A 279 10.42 -2.01 -26.59
N GLY A 280 10.09 -0.88 -25.95
CA GLY A 280 8.89 -0.09 -26.26
C GLY A 280 7.75 -0.13 -25.24
N HIS A 281 7.92 -0.78 -24.08
CA HIS A 281 6.94 -0.77 -22.98
C HIS A 281 7.33 0.20 -21.87
N TYR A 282 6.33 0.72 -21.15
CA TYR A 282 6.50 1.72 -20.08
C TYR A 282 6.84 1.13 -18.70
N TYR A 283 6.80 -0.19 -18.58
CA TYR A 283 7.02 -0.96 -17.36
C TYR A 283 7.58 -2.33 -17.73
N ASP A 284 8.27 -2.97 -16.80
CA ASP A 284 8.88 -4.30 -16.98
C ASP A 284 8.40 -5.31 -15.91
N ALA A 285 9.02 -6.49 -15.89
CA ALA A 285 8.69 -7.53 -14.92
C ALA A 285 9.10 -7.15 -13.48
N ASP A 286 10.13 -6.33 -13.29
CA ASP A 286 10.52 -5.81 -11.97
C ASP A 286 9.46 -4.84 -11.44
N ASP A 287 8.93 -3.97 -12.29
CA ASP A 287 7.84 -3.06 -11.96
C ASP A 287 6.62 -3.79 -11.38
N SER A 288 6.18 -4.87 -12.02
CA SER A 288 5.07 -5.71 -11.54
C SER A 288 5.42 -6.43 -10.24
N PHE A 289 6.63 -6.95 -10.12
CA PHE A 289 7.11 -7.60 -8.89
C PHE A 289 7.11 -6.62 -7.71
N PHE A 290 7.71 -5.44 -7.85
CA PHE A 290 7.77 -4.45 -6.76
C PHE A 290 6.40 -3.82 -6.47
N ALA A 291 5.53 -3.66 -7.47
CA ALA A 291 4.15 -3.26 -7.22
C ALA A 291 3.43 -4.31 -6.35
N PHE A 292 3.58 -5.59 -6.65
CA PHE A 292 3.02 -6.68 -5.84
C PHE A 292 3.64 -6.70 -4.44
N ALA A 293 4.97 -6.60 -4.34
CA ALA A 293 5.68 -6.59 -3.07
C ALA A 293 5.27 -5.43 -2.15
N ARG A 294 4.89 -4.27 -2.70
CA ARG A 294 4.32 -3.15 -1.93
C ARG A 294 2.87 -3.39 -1.49
N ALA A 295 2.10 -4.12 -2.28
CA ALA A 295 0.72 -4.46 -1.93
C ALA A 295 0.64 -5.47 -0.75
N VAL A 296 1.63 -6.37 -0.61
CA VAL A 296 1.62 -7.43 0.40
C VAL A 296 1.64 -6.88 1.84
N PRO A 297 2.54 -5.97 2.25
CA PRO A 297 2.53 -5.38 3.59
C PRO A 297 1.24 -4.63 3.89
N ALA A 298 0.68 -3.92 2.90
CA ALA A 298 -0.61 -3.24 3.06
C ALA A 298 -1.74 -4.23 3.34
N ARG A 299 -1.74 -5.40 2.67
CA ARG A 299 -2.72 -6.46 2.94
C ARG A 299 -2.50 -7.11 4.31
N ILE A 300 -1.25 -7.40 4.69
CA ILE A 300 -0.93 -7.98 6.01
C ILE A 300 -1.43 -7.07 7.14
N ALA A 301 -1.21 -5.75 7.04
CA ALA A 301 -1.66 -4.78 8.03
C ALA A 301 -3.19 -4.78 8.22
N VAL A 302 -3.97 -5.03 7.17
CA VAL A 302 -5.43 -5.18 7.27
C VAL A 302 -5.80 -6.47 8.01
N LEU A 303 -5.08 -7.56 7.75
CA LEU A 303 -5.29 -8.86 8.39
C LEU A 303 -4.96 -8.84 9.88
N GLU A 304 -3.89 -8.14 10.27
CA GLU A 304 -3.48 -7.97 11.69
C GLU A 304 -4.57 -7.28 12.52
N ARG A 305 -5.45 -6.47 11.91
CA ARG A 305 -6.55 -5.80 12.62
C ARG A 305 -7.82 -6.64 12.75
N GLY A 306 -7.80 -7.90 12.30
CA GLY A 306 -8.96 -8.79 12.33
C GLY A 306 -10.03 -8.48 11.27
N GLU A 307 -9.74 -7.59 10.32
CA GLU A 307 -10.70 -7.09 9.34
C GLU A 307 -10.63 -7.85 8.01
N GLY A 308 -11.59 -8.74 7.78
CA GLY A 308 -11.70 -9.42 6.49
C GLY A 308 -10.53 -10.37 6.18
N GLY A 309 -10.08 -11.13 7.17
CA GLY A 309 -9.26 -12.29 6.91
C GLY A 309 -8.98 -13.13 8.14
N THR A 310 -8.40 -14.31 7.91
CA THR A 310 -8.19 -15.33 8.93
C THR A 310 -6.73 -15.74 8.96
N LEU A 311 -6.33 -16.46 10.03
CA LEU A 311 -5.04 -17.15 10.07
C LEU A 311 -4.79 -18.05 8.84
N ASP A 312 -5.86 -18.55 8.20
CA ASP A 312 -5.75 -19.33 6.96
C ASP A 312 -5.30 -18.46 5.77
N GLU A 313 -5.68 -17.18 5.72
CA GLU A 313 -5.21 -16.28 4.66
C GLU A 313 -3.73 -15.96 4.81
N LEU A 314 -3.24 -15.69 6.03
CA LEU A 314 -1.81 -15.52 6.28
C LEU A 314 -1.01 -16.79 5.96
N ARG A 315 -1.58 -17.97 6.24
CA ARG A 315 -0.98 -19.25 5.82
C ARG A 315 -0.90 -19.37 4.30
N GLN A 316 -1.97 -19.01 3.58
CA GLN A 316 -1.96 -18.98 2.11
C GLN A 316 -0.95 -17.97 1.56
N ALA A 317 -0.78 -16.82 2.21
CA ALA A 317 0.24 -15.83 1.86
C ALA A 317 1.64 -16.43 1.94
N VAL A 318 1.98 -17.06 3.07
CA VAL A 318 3.26 -17.76 3.26
C VAL A 318 3.44 -18.84 2.19
N GLU A 319 2.46 -19.70 1.97
CA GLU A 319 2.55 -20.77 0.96
C GLU A 319 2.73 -20.24 -0.46
N GLY A 320 2.03 -19.16 -0.82
CA GLY A 320 2.11 -18.50 -2.12
C GLY A 320 3.47 -17.85 -2.35
N LEU A 321 3.96 -17.09 -1.39
CA LEU A 321 5.25 -16.40 -1.43
C LEU A 321 6.42 -17.40 -1.45
N GLU A 322 6.39 -18.45 -0.63
CA GLU A 322 7.41 -19.51 -0.65
C GLU A 322 7.38 -20.32 -1.95
N ALA A 323 6.19 -20.54 -2.54
CA ALA A 323 6.09 -21.17 -3.86
C ALA A 323 6.69 -20.28 -4.96
N TYR A 324 6.41 -18.98 -4.94
CA TYR A 324 7.02 -18.02 -5.86
C TYR A 324 8.54 -17.99 -5.72
N LYS A 325 9.06 -17.94 -4.48
CA LYS A 325 10.52 -18.01 -4.20
C LYS A 325 11.17 -19.25 -4.81
N ARG A 326 10.54 -20.43 -4.66
CA ARG A 326 11.03 -21.68 -5.27
C ARG A 326 11.04 -21.61 -6.80
N GLY A 327 10.08 -20.92 -7.40
CA GLY A 327 10.05 -20.63 -8.84
C GLY A 327 11.23 -19.77 -9.28
N LEU A 328 11.55 -18.70 -8.55
CA LEU A 328 12.69 -17.83 -8.82
C LEU A 328 14.02 -18.59 -8.84
N ALA A 329 14.24 -19.47 -7.85
CA ALA A 329 15.46 -20.28 -7.76
C ALA A 329 15.65 -21.28 -8.92
N SER A 330 14.58 -21.58 -9.68
CA SER A 330 14.66 -22.46 -10.85
C SER A 330 15.07 -21.73 -12.15
N ASP A 331 15.07 -20.39 -12.14
CA ASP A 331 15.38 -19.51 -13.27
C ASP A 331 16.79 -18.86 -13.18
N ASP A 332 17.64 -19.32 -12.25
CA ASP A 332 18.98 -18.78 -11.91
C ASP A 332 19.98 -18.67 -13.11
N ASP A 333 19.65 -19.18 -14.29
CA ASP A 333 20.47 -19.06 -15.52
C ASP A 333 20.33 -17.70 -16.24
N ARG A 334 19.49 -16.75 -15.77
CA ARG A 334 19.17 -15.50 -16.51
C ARG A 334 19.65 -14.17 -15.92
N GLY A 335 20.52 -14.21 -14.91
CA GLY A 335 21.35 -13.07 -14.49
C GLY A 335 20.71 -12.08 -13.48
N GLY A 336 21.56 -11.59 -12.58
CA GLY A 336 21.64 -10.16 -12.25
C GLY A 336 20.75 -9.54 -11.17
N ASP A 337 19.74 -10.18 -10.56
CA ASP A 337 19.06 -9.59 -9.37
C ASP A 337 18.27 -10.59 -8.48
N SER A 338 18.60 -11.89 -8.57
CA SER A 338 17.93 -12.97 -7.82
C SER A 338 18.03 -12.76 -6.30
N ALA A 339 19.15 -12.22 -5.81
CA ALA A 339 19.37 -11.99 -4.38
C ALA A 339 18.43 -10.93 -3.79
N LEU A 340 18.20 -9.81 -4.50
CA LEU A 340 17.29 -8.76 -4.05
C LEU A 340 15.85 -9.27 -3.99
N ARG A 341 15.38 -9.92 -5.07
CA ARG A 341 14.03 -10.48 -5.11
C ARG A 341 13.83 -11.55 -4.04
N ASN A 342 14.82 -12.42 -3.82
CA ASN A 342 14.79 -13.40 -2.73
C ASN A 342 14.72 -12.74 -1.35
N PHE A 343 15.50 -11.69 -1.11
CA PHE A 343 15.45 -10.91 0.13
C PHE A 343 14.07 -10.28 0.33
N VAL A 344 13.51 -9.63 -0.70
CA VAL A 344 12.16 -9.03 -0.63
C VAL A 344 11.12 -10.09 -0.29
N ILE A 345 11.13 -11.25 -0.95
CA ILE A 345 10.20 -12.33 -0.63
C ILE A 345 10.42 -12.88 0.79
N ASP A 346 11.65 -13.00 1.26
CA ASP A 346 11.95 -13.40 2.64
C ASP A 346 11.37 -12.43 3.66
N VAL A 347 11.47 -11.13 3.40
CA VAL A 347 10.83 -10.09 4.22
C VAL A 347 9.31 -10.29 4.26
N LEU A 348 8.67 -10.45 3.11
CA LEU A 348 7.22 -10.64 3.04
C LEU A 348 6.74 -11.92 3.74
N VAL A 349 7.50 -13.01 3.64
CA VAL A 349 7.21 -14.27 4.36
C VAL A 349 7.37 -14.08 5.86
N ALA A 350 8.40 -13.37 6.30
CA ALA A 350 8.63 -13.09 7.70
C ALA A 350 7.52 -12.19 8.29
N ASP A 351 7.10 -11.15 7.56
CA ASP A 351 5.99 -10.28 7.95
C ASP A 351 4.68 -11.07 8.09
N ALA A 352 4.36 -11.97 7.14
CA ALA A 352 3.15 -12.79 7.21
C ALA A 352 3.17 -13.78 8.40
N LYS A 353 4.34 -14.34 8.72
CA LYS A 353 4.53 -15.22 9.89
C LYS A 353 4.44 -14.44 11.20
N ALA A 354 5.01 -13.23 11.25
CA ALA A 354 4.90 -12.34 12.40
C ALA A 354 3.44 -11.96 12.67
N ALA A 355 2.70 -11.52 11.64
CA ALA A 355 1.27 -11.22 11.74
C ALA A 355 0.45 -12.42 12.25
N ALA A 356 0.73 -13.63 11.74
CA ALA A 356 0.03 -14.83 12.18
C ALA A 356 0.31 -15.17 13.65
N PHE A 357 1.54 -14.92 14.11
CA PHE A 357 1.91 -15.06 15.50
C PHE A 357 1.18 -14.03 16.38
N LEU A 358 1.15 -12.75 16.00
CA LEU A 358 0.46 -11.70 16.75
C LEU A 358 -1.03 -12.04 16.95
N LEU A 359 -1.74 -12.42 15.89
CA LEU A 359 -3.15 -12.83 15.99
C LEU A 359 -3.38 -14.07 16.88
N LEU A 360 -2.43 -15.00 16.91
CA LEU A 360 -2.50 -16.17 17.79
C LEU A 360 -2.24 -15.80 19.25
N GLU A 361 -1.35 -14.84 19.49
CA GLU A 361 -1.05 -14.35 20.83
C GLU A 361 -2.22 -13.53 21.39
N ASP A 362 -2.81 -12.63 20.59
CA ASP A 362 -4.04 -11.91 20.94
C ASP A 362 -5.16 -12.87 21.35
N ALA A 363 -5.33 -13.98 20.61
CA ALA A 363 -6.33 -15.00 20.91
C ALA A 363 -6.02 -15.78 22.21
N VAL A 364 -4.75 -15.96 22.56
CA VAL A 364 -4.31 -16.58 23.82
C VAL A 364 -4.58 -15.63 24.99
N GLU A 365 -4.17 -14.37 24.88
CA GLU A 365 -4.41 -13.34 25.89
C GLU A 365 -5.91 -13.17 26.14
N ALA A 366 -6.72 -12.97 25.10
CA ALA A 366 -8.17 -12.83 25.23
C ALA A 366 -8.85 -14.04 25.92
N LYS A 367 -8.28 -15.24 25.76
CA LYS A 367 -8.86 -16.48 26.31
C LYS A 367 -8.43 -16.76 27.76
N PHE A 368 -7.16 -16.51 28.08
CA PHE A 368 -6.56 -16.94 29.35
C PHE A 368 -6.23 -15.79 30.31
N ARG A 369 -6.19 -14.56 29.80
CA ARG A 369 -5.90 -13.31 30.53
C ARG A 369 -6.79 -12.18 30.00
N PRO A 370 -8.13 -12.33 30.00
CA PRO A 370 -9.03 -11.30 29.49
C PRO A 370 -8.88 -10.01 30.30
N ASP A 371 -8.99 -8.87 29.63
CA ASP A 371 -8.97 -7.57 30.27
C ASP A 371 -10.08 -7.44 31.32
N ALA A 372 -9.83 -6.68 32.39
CA ALA A 372 -10.78 -6.49 33.48
C ALA A 372 -12.12 -5.87 33.04
N GLU A 373 -12.17 -5.19 31.89
CA GLU A 373 -13.40 -4.65 31.29
C GLU A 373 -14.25 -5.73 30.58
N ASP A 374 -13.66 -6.86 30.20
CA ASP A 374 -14.32 -8.01 29.54
C ASP A 374 -14.62 -9.15 30.53
N ALA A 375 -14.19 -9.02 31.78
CA ALA A 375 -14.57 -9.93 32.85
C ALA A 375 -16.07 -9.77 33.15
N PRO A 376 -16.86 -10.86 33.25
CA PRO A 376 -18.24 -10.74 33.73
C PRO A 376 -18.20 -10.03 35.10
N GLU A 377 -19.06 -9.01 35.27
CA GLU A 377 -19.24 -8.26 36.52
C GLU A 377 -19.58 -9.24 37.67
N GLU A 378 -18.58 -9.89 38.23
CA GLU A 378 -18.65 -10.48 39.54
C GLU A 378 -18.42 -9.32 40.50
N GLU A 379 -19.54 -8.80 41.02
CA GLU A 379 -19.56 -8.01 42.24
C GLU A 379 -18.78 -8.78 43.30
N ASP A 380 -17.54 -8.39 43.59
CA ASP A 380 -17.04 -8.20 44.95
C ASP A 380 -15.55 -7.81 44.97
N GLU A 381 -15.26 -6.93 45.93
CA GLU A 381 -13.96 -6.63 46.54
C GLU A 381 -13.11 -5.52 45.89
N GLU A 382 -13.28 -4.33 46.50
CA GLU A 382 -12.26 -3.31 46.70
C GLU A 382 -10.95 -3.97 47.14
N ASP A 383 -9.95 -4.06 46.26
CA ASP A 383 -8.57 -4.27 46.68
C ASP A 383 -7.61 -3.40 45.86
N GLU A 384 -6.60 -2.96 46.58
CA GLU A 384 -5.73 -1.82 46.35
C GLU A 384 -4.74 -2.04 45.18
N GLU A 385 -4.03 -0.97 44.81
CA GLU A 385 -2.97 -0.89 43.79
C GLU A 385 -1.76 -1.82 44.07
N ASP A 386 -1.96 -3.13 44.13
CA ASP A 386 -0.90 -4.13 44.09
C ASP A 386 -0.66 -4.54 42.63
N GLU A 387 0.62 -4.64 42.24
CA GLU A 387 1.07 -5.13 40.93
C GLU A 387 0.30 -6.41 40.57
N ALA A 388 -0.70 -6.31 39.69
CA ALA A 388 -1.55 -7.44 39.32
C ALA A 388 -0.68 -8.62 38.90
N GLU A 389 -0.66 -9.68 39.72
CA GLU A 389 0.17 -10.85 39.50
C GLU A 389 -0.27 -11.50 38.19
N VAL A 390 0.59 -11.44 37.17
CA VAL A 390 0.25 -11.96 35.83
C VAL A 390 -0.08 -13.43 35.92
N THR A 391 -1.34 -13.79 35.65
CA THR A 391 -1.83 -15.17 35.70
C THR A 391 -0.98 -16.07 34.79
N PRO A 392 -0.40 -17.18 35.29
CA PRO A 392 0.36 -18.10 34.45
C PRO A 392 -0.51 -18.76 33.37
N LEU A 393 0.02 -18.89 32.16
CA LEU A 393 -0.67 -19.57 31.05
C LEU A 393 -0.67 -21.10 31.25
N PRO A 394 -1.74 -21.79 30.82
CA PRO A 394 -1.76 -23.25 30.76
C PRO A 394 -0.88 -23.75 29.61
N LEU A 395 0.35 -24.13 29.93
CA LEU A 395 1.39 -24.49 28.93
C LEU A 395 1.04 -25.71 28.07
N ASP A 396 0.07 -26.52 28.49
CA ASP A 396 -0.44 -27.70 27.78
C ASP A 396 -1.66 -27.40 26.89
N ALA A 397 -2.20 -26.18 26.94
CA ALA A 397 -3.29 -25.77 26.06
C ALA A 397 -2.84 -25.69 24.60
N GLU A 398 -3.65 -26.22 23.69
CA GLU A 398 -3.33 -26.28 22.25
C GLU A 398 -3.09 -24.88 21.66
N GLU A 399 -3.84 -23.86 22.12
CA GLU A 399 -3.67 -22.48 21.64
C GLU A 399 -2.33 -21.89 22.07
N VAL A 400 -1.90 -22.12 23.32
CA VAL A 400 -0.60 -21.65 23.85
C VAL A 400 0.55 -22.36 23.12
N ILE A 401 0.44 -23.66 22.89
CA ILE A 401 1.43 -24.43 22.11
C ILE A 401 1.50 -23.90 20.67
N GLY A 402 0.34 -23.63 20.06
CA GLY A 402 0.23 -23.06 18.72
C GLY A 402 0.91 -21.71 18.60
N ALA A 403 0.62 -20.78 19.53
CA ALA A 403 1.22 -19.45 19.56
C ALA A 403 2.74 -19.50 19.79
N LYS A 404 3.22 -20.34 20.71
CA LYS A 404 4.67 -20.54 20.93
C LYS A 404 5.38 -21.06 19.67
N LYS A 405 4.79 -22.04 18.99
CA LYS A 405 5.34 -22.56 17.74
C LYS A 405 5.37 -21.49 16.64
N ALA A 406 4.29 -20.72 16.49
CA ALA A 406 4.23 -19.62 15.52
C ALA A 406 5.28 -18.54 15.82
N SER A 407 5.51 -18.24 17.10
CA SER A 407 6.56 -17.33 17.56
C SER A 407 7.95 -17.80 17.12
N GLU A 408 8.28 -19.08 17.37
CA GLU A 408 9.55 -19.68 16.95
C GLU A 408 9.75 -19.60 15.43
N GLU A 409 8.70 -19.89 14.65
CA GLU A 409 8.71 -19.79 13.18
C GLU A 409 8.90 -18.35 12.69
N ALA A 410 8.22 -17.37 13.30
CA ALA A 410 8.35 -15.96 12.97
C ALA A 410 9.74 -15.40 13.30
N ILE A 411 10.26 -15.69 14.49
CA ILE A 411 11.62 -15.30 14.91
C ILE A 411 12.67 -15.92 13.98
N ALA A 412 12.53 -17.20 13.64
CA ALA A 412 13.45 -17.86 12.71
C ALA A 412 13.41 -17.22 11.32
N ALA A 413 12.22 -16.88 10.81
CA ALA A 413 12.07 -16.21 9.53
C ALA A 413 12.71 -14.81 9.53
N LEU A 414 12.47 -13.99 10.57
CA LEU A 414 13.06 -12.66 10.72
C LEU A 414 14.58 -12.69 10.86
N ARG A 415 15.15 -13.70 11.53
CA ARG A 415 16.61 -13.89 11.53
C ARG A 415 17.13 -14.26 10.15
N ALA A 416 16.42 -15.10 9.41
CA ALA A 416 16.78 -15.46 8.04
C ALA A 416 16.75 -14.25 7.09
N THR A 417 15.86 -13.26 7.30
CA THR A 417 15.89 -12.03 6.47
C THR A 417 17.17 -11.22 6.69
N LEU A 418 17.70 -11.19 7.92
CA LEU A 418 18.99 -10.55 8.23
C LEU A 418 20.18 -11.27 7.56
N ASP A 419 20.12 -12.60 7.49
CA ASP A 419 21.10 -13.42 6.77
C ASP A 419 21.01 -13.18 5.25
N SER A 420 19.79 -13.12 4.69
CA SER A 420 19.55 -12.78 3.28
C SER A 420 20.02 -11.35 2.96
N PHE A 421 19.79 -10.39 3.85
CA PHE A 421 20.28 -9.01 3.69
C PHE A 421 21.80 -8.96 3.57
N ALA A 422 22.53 -9.78 4.34
CA ALA A 422 23.99 -9.84 4.28
C ALA A 422 24.54 -10.35 2.94
N GLN A 423 23.70 -10.96 2.10
CA GLN A 423 24.06 -11.44 0.76
C GLN A 423 23.82 -10.40 -0.34
N LEU A 424 23.16 -9.28 -0.02
CA LEU A 424 22.91 -8.21 -0.98
C LEU A 424 24.20 -7.46 -1.33
N GLU A 425 24.28 -6.98 -2.56
CA GLU A 425 25.36 -6.10 -2.98
C GLU A 425 25.28 -4.76 -2.25
N LYS A 426 26.43 -4.11 -2.02
CA LYS A 426 26.50 -2.87 -1.23
C LYS A 426 25.63 -1.74 -1.81
N GLU A 427 25.43 -1.72 -3.13
CA GLU A 427 24.64 -0.72 -3.83
C GLU A 427 23.13 -0.91 -3.64
N THR A 428 22.67 -2.13 -3.34
CA THR A 428 21.26 -2.46 -3.08
C THR A 428 20.94 -2.60 -1.58
N ALA A 429 21.93 -2.92 -0.75
CA ALA A 429 21.81 -3.16 0.68
C ALA A 429 21.66 -1.86 1.49
N HIS A 430 20.52 -1.18 1.40
CA HIS A 430 20.30 0.05 2.17
C HIS A 430 20.10 -0.25 3.68
N PRO A 431 20.76 0.49 4.60
CA PRO A 431 20.67 0.23 6.05
C PRO A 431 19.25 0.34 6.64
N SER A 432 18.34 1.09 6.01
CA SER A 432 16.94 1.21 6.48
C SER A 432 16.24 -0.14 6.50
N ALA A 433 16.44 -0.97 5.47
CA ALA A 433 15.84 -2.30 5.37
C ALA A 433 16.32 -3.20 6.52
N LYS A 434 17.62 -3.22 6.80
CA LYS A 434 18.17 -3.95 7.95
C LYS A 434 17.59 -3.47 9.28
N ALA A 435 17.51 -2.15 9.46
CA ALA A 435 16.95 -1.54 10.66
C ALA A 435 15.44 -1.85 10.83
N ALA A 436 14.68 -1.94 9.74
CA ALA A 436 13.28 -2.35 9.77
C ALA A 436 13.13 -3.81 10.23
N GLN A 437 13.97 -4.71 9.71
CA GLN A 437 13.96 -6.13 10.11
C GLN A 437 14.30 -6.30 11.60
N TYR A 438 15.27 -5.56 12.13
CA TYR A 438 15.56 -5.59 13.57
C TYR A 438 14.40 -5.05 14.42
N ARG A 439 13.71 -3.99 13.98
CA ARG A 439 12.54 -3.48 14.71
C ARG A 439 11.41 -4.50 14.77
N LYS A 440 11.14 -5.19 13.65
CA LYS A 440 10.12 -6.25 13.59
C LYS A 440 10.53 -7.46 14.44
N LEU A 441 11.81 -7.84 14.44
CA LEU A 441 12.34 -8.88 15.33
C LEU A 441 12.20 -8.49 16.81
N GLU A 442 12.49 -7.24 17.16
CA GLU A 442 12.29 -6.73 18.52
C GLU A 442 10.81 -6.82 18.94
N GLU A 443 9.90 -6.38 18.08
CA GLU A 443 8.44 -6.45 18.30
C GLU A 443 7.98 -7.88 18.57
N VAL A 444 8.35 -8.83 17.70
CA VAL A 444 7.98 -10.25 17.88
C VAL A 444 8.60 -10.84 19.14
N LEU A 445 9.85 -10.49 19.49
CA LEU A 445 10.48 -10.96 20.72
C LEU A 445 9.78 -10.40 21.97
N LEU A 446 9.36 -9.13 21.95
CA LEU A 446 8.60 -8.51 23.04
C LEU A 446 7.27 -9.24 23.25
N VAL A 447 6.50 -9.47 22.19
CA VAL A 447 5.22 -10.19 22.28
C VAL A 447 5.46 -11.65 22.68
N SER A 448 6.50 -12.31 22.17
CA SER A 448 6.85 -13.68 22.59
C SER A 448 7.15 -13.80 24.09
N SER A 449 7.63 -12.72 24.72
CA SER A 449 7.91 -12.71 26.14
C SER A 449 6.63 -12.79 27.00
N ALA A 450 5.48 -12.32 26.50
CA ALA A 450 4.19 -12.44 27.18
C ALA A 450 3.73 -13.89 27.31
N LEU A 451 4.15 -14.78 26.38
CA LEU A 451 3.85 -16.21 26.42
C LEU A 451 4.72 -17.00 27.42
N ILE A 452 5.65 -16.36 28.12
CA ILE A 452 6.52 -16.98 29.12
C ILE A 452 5.89 -16.81 30.50
N ASN A 453 5.77 -17.90 31.27
CA ASN A 453 5.18 -17.81 32.60
C ASN A 453 6.15 -17.13 33.59
N PRO A 454 5.65 -16.43 34.64
CA PRO A 454 6.50 -15.72 35.61
C PRO A 454 7.50 -16.60 36.38
N ASP A 455 7.24 -17.91 36.46
CA ASP A 455 8.13 -18.89 37.08
C ASP A 455 9.29 -19.33 36.15
N GLU A 456 9.21 -19.06 34.85
CA GLU A 456 10.22 -19.39 33.83
C GLU A 456 11.32 -18.31 33.73
N LYS A 457 11.88 -17.86 34.86
CA LYS A 457 12.83 -16.74 34.96
C LYS A 457 14.04 -16.83 34.04
N ASP A 458 14.58 -18.04 33.84
CA ASP A 458 15.74 -18.25 32.95
C ASP A 458 15.39 -17.96 31.48
N LYS A 459 14.16 -18.29 31.04
CA LYS A 459 13.70 -18.01 29.68
C LYS A 459 13.42 -16.52 29.49
N GLN A 460 12.80 -15.89 30.48
CA GLN A 460 12.55 -14.45 30.48
C GLN A 460 13.86 -13.67 30.37
N ALA A 461 14.86 -14.01 31.19
CA ALA A 461 16.18 -13.38 31.14
C ALA A 461 16.90 -13.60 29.80
N ALA A 462 16.73 -14.76 29.16
CA ALA A 462 17.30 -15.04 27.85
C ALA A 462 16.67 -14.19 26.74
N VAL A 463 15.34 -14.04 26.73
CA VAL A 463 14.61 -13.21 25.76
C VAL A 463 14.94 -11.72 25.98
N GLU A 464 14.99 -11.25 27.22
CA GLU A 464 15.40 -9.88 27.53
C GLU A 464 16.82 -9.56 27.04
N ALA A 465 17.76 -10.48 27.26
CA ALA A 465 19.13 -10.34 26.77
C ALA A 465 19.18 -10.30 25.24
N GLU A 466 18.33 -11.08 24.56
CA GLU A 466 18.22 -11.05 23.11
C GLU A 466 17.62 -9.73 22.61
N ILE A 467 16.53 -9.24 23.21
CA ILE A 467 15.92 -7.95 22.87
C ILE A 467 16.95 -6.83 22.99
N GLU A 468 17.73 -6.82 24.07
CA GLU A 468 18.80 -5.83 24.27
C GLU A 468 19.90 -5.93 23.21
N GLN A 469 20.24 -7.15 22.77
CA GLN A 469 21.19 -7.35 21.67
C GLN A 469 20.62 -6.86 20.33
N VAL A 470 19.36 -7.17 20.02
CA VAL A 470 18.65 -6.70 18.82
C VAL A 470 18.58 -5.18 18.79
N ARG A 471 18.29 -4.52 19.91
CA ARG A 471 18.31 -3.05 20.03
C ARG A 471 19.68 -2.45 19.72
N LYS A 472 20.76 -3.06 20.23
CA LYS A 472 22.13 -2.62 19.94
C LYS A 472 22.46 -2.78 18.46
N ASP A 473 22.14 -3.92 17.87
CA ASP A 473 22.45 -4.20 16.46
C ASP A 473 21.59 -3.36 15.50
N GLY A 474 20.34 -3.09 15.87
CA GLY A 474 19.41 -2.23 15.12
C GLY A 474 19.71 -0.73 15.23
N SER A 475 20.16 -0.25 16.39
CA SER A 475 20.58 1.15 16.58
C SER A 475 21.91 1.47 15.92
N GLY A 476 22.86 0.53 15.89
CA GLY A 476 24.10 0.67 15.11
C GLY A 476 23.85 0.83 13.61
N ALA A 477 22.73 0.29 13.08
CA ALA A 477 22.31 0.52 11.71
C ALA A 477 21.78 1.94 11.46
N ARG A 478 21.25 2.63 12.48
CA ARG A 478 20.86 4.06 12.41
C ARG A 478 22.07 4.99 12.40
N GLU A 479 23.13 4.70 13.15
CA GLU A 479 24.35 5.53 13.18
C GLU A 479 25.10 5.50 11.83
N GLY A 480 25.01 4.40 11.08
CA GLY A 480 25.51 4.32 9.70
C GLY A 480 24.81 5.27 8.71
N ARG A 481 23.58 5.69 8.99
CA ARG A 481 22.81 6.67 8.18
C ARG A 481 23.42 8.07 8.26
N GLU A 482 23.82 8.51 9.46
CA GLU A 482 24.44 9.83 9.66
C GLU A 482 25.87 9.88 9.10
N ALA A 483 26.60 8.78 9.16
CA ALA A 483 27.95 8.69 8.58
C ALA A 483 27.95 8.67 7.05
N GLY A 484 26.98 8.00 6.42
CA GLY A 484 26.83 7.96 4.95
C GLY A 484 26.41 9.29 4.33
N GLU A 485 25.51 10.04 4.99
CA GLU A 485 25.14 11.40 4.54
C GLU A 485 26.28 12.42 4.72
N ALA A 486 27.21 12.18 5.65
CA ALA A 486 28.36 13.05 5.88
C ALA A 486 29.48 12.87 4.84
N GLU A 487 29.55 11.71 4.17
CA GLU A 487 30.52 11.45 3.09
C GLU A 487 29.99 11.77 1.68
N ALA A 488 28.68 12.06 1.54
CA ALA A 488 28.03 12.42 0.28
C ALA A 488 27.74 13.94 0.12
N LYS A 489 28.22 14.79 1.04
CA LYS A 489 28.28 16.26 0.90
C LYS A 489 29.72 16.71 0.66
#